data_AF-A0A642C003-F1
#
_entry.id   AF-A0A642C003-F1
#
_cell.length_a   1.000
_cell.length_b   1.000
_cell.length_c   1.000
_cell.angle_alpha   90.00
_cell.angle_beta   90.00
_cell.angle_gamma   90.00
#
_symmetry.space_group_name_H-M   'P 1'
#
loop_
_entity.id
_entity.type
_entity.pdbx_description
1 polymer ?
#
loop_
_entity_poly.entity_id
_entity_poly.type
_entity_poly.pdbx_seq_one_letter_code
_entity_poly.pdbx_strand_id
1 'polypeptide(L)'
;RYKVGKNLNYNPKDVFDIRFPDKAGLPSPNLSSKYIFAMNNDFFAYPNNYNYYVSYYKNTFQHGGISMEEMLVPFITMTVK
;
A
#
# COMPACT_ATOMS: atom_id res chain seq x y z
N ARG A 1 4.18 0.34 1.37
CA ARG A 1 3.14 1.17 2.01
C ARG A 1 1.77 0.47 1.88
N TYR A 2 1.75 -0.85 2.07
CA TYR A 2 0.54 -1.68 2.10
C TYR A 2 0.66 -2.66 3.27
N LYS A 3 -0.47 -3.19 3.73
CA LYS A 3 -0.51 -4.29 4.72
C LYS A 3 -1.55 -5.31 4.31
N VAL A 4 -1.27 -6.57 4.62
CA VAL A 4 -2.21 -7.69 4.50
C VAL A 4 -2.44 -8.29 5.89
N GLY A 5 -3.69 -8.58 6.22
CA GLY A 5 -4.01 -9.19 7.51
C GLY A 5 -5.49 -9.48 7.68
N LYS A 6 -5.82 -10.28 8.70
CA LYS A 6 -7.21 -10.60 9.07
C LYS A 6 -7.84 -9.49 9.90
N ASN A 7 -7.10 -8.98 10.87
CA ASN A 7 -7.56 -8.00 11.87
C ASN A 7 -6.70 -6.74 11.80
N LEU A 8 -6.93 -5.92 10.78
CA LEU A 8 -6.29 -4.63 10.64
C LEU A 8 -7.20 -3.56 11.24
N ASN A 9 -6.67 -2.74 12.16
CA ASN A 9 -7.38 -1.57 12.68
C ASN A 9 -6.89 -0.32 11.95
N TYR A 10 -7.80 0.39 11.29
CA TYR A 10 -7.53 1.58 10.48
C TYR A 10 -8.83 2.37 10.31
N ASN A 11 -8.70 3.66 10.01
CA ASN A 11 -9.82 4.48 9.57
C ASN A 11 -10.02 4.25 8.06
N PRO A 12 -11.20 3.77 7.60
CA PRO A 12 -11.45 3.51 6.18
C PRO A 12 -11.33 4.73 5.27
N LYS A 13 -11.37 5.95 5.81
CA LYS A 13 -11.19 7.19 5.04
C LYS A 13 -9.72 7.49 4.69
N ASP A 14 -8.79 6.90 5.42
CA ASP A 14 -7.36 7.23 5.33
C ASP A 14 -6.59 6.19 4.49
N VAL A 15 -7.26 5.14 4.01
CA VAL A 15 -6.65 4.06 3.22
C VAL A 15 -7.56 3.62 2.08
N PHE A 16 -6.97 2.96 1.09
CA PHE A 16 -7.72 2.16 0.14
C PHE A 16 -7.81 0.72 0.63
N ASP A 17 -9.03 0.26 0.89
CA ASP A 17 -9.35 -1.06 1.46
C ASP A 17 -9.85 -2.02 0.39
N ILE A 18 -9.13 -3.13 0.21
CA ILE A 18 -9.55 -4.28 -0.57
C ILE A 18 -9.96 -5.40 0.37
N ARG A 19 -11.29 -5.52 0.55
CA ARG A 19 -11.92 -6.54 1.41
C ARG A 19 -11.95 -7.95 0.80
N PHE A 20 -11.89 -8.04 -0.52
CA PHE A 20 -11.93 -9.29 -1.29
C PHE A 20 -10.74 -9.32 -2.26
N PRO A 21 -9.57 -9.83 -1.82
CA PRO A 21 -8.32 -9.74 -2.59
C PRO A 21 -8.41 -10.41 -3.97
N ASP A 22 -9.13 -11.52 -4.05
CA ASP A 22 -9.38 -12.29 -5.27
C ASP A 22 -10.01 -11.46 -6.39
N LYS A 23 -10.95 -10.57 -6.05
CA LYS A 23 -11.61 -9.69 -7.02
C LYS A 23 -10.69 -8.61 -7.60
N ALA A 24 -9.56 -8.35 -6.94
CA ALA A 24 -8.54 -7.42 -7.38
C ALA A 24 -7.32 -8.14 -7.99
N GLY A 25 -7.38 -9.46 -8.19
CA GLY A 25 -6.24 -10.24 -8.68
C GLY A 25 -5.10 -10.39 -7.67
N LEU A 26 -5.37 -10.13 -6.38
CA LEU A 26 -4.39 -10.27 -5.30
C LEU A 26 -4.50 -11.65 -4.65
N PRO A 27 -3.37 -12.19 -4.13
CA PRO A 27 -3.41 -13.45 -3.40
C PRO A 27 -4.25 -13.31 -2.12
N SER A 28 -5.00 -14.37 -1.79
CA SER A 28 -5.76 -14.44 -0.55
C SER A 28 -5.13 -15.51 0.36
N PRO A 29 -4.06 -15.16 1.11
CA PRO A 29 -3.34 -16.15 1.92
C PRO A 29 -4.21 -16.76 3.01
N ASN A 30 -5.31 -16.09 3.38
CA ASN A 30 -6.35 -16.63 4.23
C ASN A 30 -7.72 -16.13 3.75
N LEU A 31 -8.79 -16.89 4.00
CA LEU A 31 -10.17 -16.55 3.59
C LEU A 31 -10.63 -15.14 4.03
N SER A 32 -10.14 -14.65 5.17
CA SER A 32 -10.50 -13.36 5.74
C SER A 32 -9.40 -12.29 5.60
N SER A 33 -8.38 -12.53 4.78
CA SER A 33 -7.33 -11.54 4.55
C SER A 33 -7.88 -10.33 3.80
N LYS A 34 -7.51 -9.14 4.27
CA LYS A 34 -7.77 -7.87 3.59
C LYS A 34 -6.45 -7.19 3.28
N TYR A 35 -6.47 -6.35 2.26
CA TYR A 35 -5.35 -5.47 1.93
C TYR A 35 -5.75 -4.03 2.21
N ILE A 36 -4.86 -3.28 2.85
CA ILE A 36 -4.95 -1.83 2.93
C ILE A 36 -3.72 -1.22 2.27
N PHE A 37 -3.94 -0.19 1.47
CA PHE A 37 -2.89 0.58 0.82
C PHE A 37 -2.95 2.03 1.31
N ALA A 38 -1.79 2.59 1.62
CA ALA A 38 -1.69 4.02 1.87
C ALA A 38 -1.87 4.80 0.57
N MET A 39 -2.53 5.96 0.67
CA MET A 39 -2.74 6.88 -0.45
C MET A 39 -1.67 7.97 -0.45
N ASN A 40 -1.58 8.76 -1.52
CA ASN A 40 -0.72 9.94 -1.62
C ASN A 40 0.74 9.67 -1.17
N ASN A 41 1.25 10.40 -0.17
CA ASN A 41 2.56 10.19 0.45
C ASN A 41 2.46 9.56 1.86
N ASP A 42 1.30 9.02 2.22
CA ASP A 42 1.06 8.48 3.55
C ASP A 42 1.79 7.14 3.74
N PHE A 43 2.11 6.81 4.98
CA PHE A 43 2.74 5.54 5.36
C PHE A 43 2.19 5.04 6.69
N PHE A 44 2.33 3.74 6.94
CA PHE A 44 1.88 3.13 8.19
C PHE A 44 2.98 3.19 9.25
N ALA A 45 2.75 3.95 10.32
CA ALA A 45 3.54 3.87 11.54
C ALA A 45 2.88 2.91 12.54
N TYR A 46 3.68 2.21 13.33
CA TYR A 46 3.18 1.37 14.42
C TYR A 46 3.00 2.22 15.68
N PRO A 47 1.86 2.08 16.42
CA PRO A 47 1.66 2.82 17.66
C PRO A 47 2.77 2.53 18.68
N ASN A 48 3.17 1.26 18.77
CA ASN A 48 4.34 0.86 19.52
C ASN A 48 5.59 1.40 18.82
N ASN A 49 6.29 2.31 19.49
CA ASN A 49 7.48 2.99 18.98
C ASN A 49 7.23 3.94 17.78
N TYR A 50 6.12 4.69 17.82
CA TYR A 50 5.73 5.66 16.78
C TYR A 50 6.87 6.59 16.33
N ASN A 51 7.58 7.21 17.28
CA ASN A 51 8.64 8.19 16.97
C ASN A 51 9.78 7.58 16.15
N TYR A 52 10.13 6.32 16.40
CA TYR A 52 11.13 5.61 15.60
C TYR A 52 10.65 5.45 14.16
N TYR A 53 9.45 4.89 13.96
CA TYR A 53 8.93 4.63 12.62
C TYR A 53 8.66 5.90 11.81
N VAL A 54 8.16 6.95 12.45
CA VAL A 54 8.00 8.25 11.77
C VAL A 54 9.34 8.80 11.33
N SER A 55 10.33 8.83 12.22
CA SER A 55 11.68 9.33 11.87
C SER A 55 12.34 8.48 10.79
N TYR A 56 12.08 7.16 10.81
CA TYR A 56 12.65 6.22 9.86
C TYR A 56 12.07 6.34 8.44
N TYR A 57 10.76 6.59 8.31
CA TYR A 57 10.09 6.66 7.00
C TYR A 57 9.93 8.07 6.45
N LYS A 58 9.80 9.10 7.32
CA LYS A 58 9.54 10.47 6.88
C LYS A 58 10.70 11.01 6.03
N ASN A 59 10.36 11.72 4.96
CA ASN A 59 11.32 12.31 4.01
C ASN A 59 12.23 11.29 3.31
N THR A 60 11.83 10.02 3.27
CA THR A 60 12.52 8.99 2.49
C THR A 60 11.66 8.57 1.29
N PHE A 61 12.28 7.96 0.29
CA PHE A 61 11.53 7.38 -0.82
C PHE A 61 10.85 6.08 -0.36
N GLN A 62 9.52 6.08 -0.35
CA GLN A 62 8.70 4.96 0.09
C GLN A 62 7.76 4.53 -1.03
N HIS A 63 7.58 3.23 -1.20
CA HIS A 63 6.75 2.66 -2.27
C HIS A 63 5.82 1.55 -1.77
N GLY A 64 5.01 1.01 -2.68
CA GLY A 64 4.00 0.00 -2.43
C GLY A 64 2.72 0.56 -1.80
N GLY A 65 2.39 1.82 -2.03
CA GLY A 65 1.06 2.40 -1.83
C GLY A 65 0.29 2.38 -3.14
N ILE A 66 -0.72 3.25 -3.25
CA ILE A 66 -1.48 3.48 -4.49
C ILE A 66 -1.45 4.96 -4.90
N SER A 67 -0.31 5.63 -4.72
CA SER A 67 -0.16 7.00 -5.25
C SER A 67 -0.25 7.01 -6.78
N MET A 68 -0.54 8.16 -7.37
CA MET A 68 -0.65 8.29 -8.83
C MET A 68 0.65 7.87 -9.52
N GLU A 69 1.78 8.25 -8.94
CA GLU A 69 3.13 7.94 -9.43
C GLU A 69 3.47 6.45 -9.32
N GLU A 70 2.87 5.74 -8.35
CA GLU A 70 3.04 4.30 -8.20
C GLU A 70 2.14 3.51 -9.17
N MET A 71 0.98 4.06 -9.52
CA MET A 71 0.00 3.39 -10.38
C MET A 71 0.21 3.68 -11.88
N LEU A 72 0.75 4.85 -12.23
CA LEU A 72 1.04 5.22 -13.61
C LEU A 72 2.49 4.87 -13.97
N VAL A 73 2.66 3.76 -14.68
CA VAL A 73 3.98 3.31 -15.14
C VAL A 73 4.21 3.74 -16.59
N PRO A 74 5.25 4.53 -16.88
CA PRO A 74 5.58 4.85 -18.27
C PRO A 74 6.01 3.57 -18.98
N PHE A 75 5.52 3.37 -20.21
CA PHE A 75 5.95 2.27 -21.07
C PHE A 75 6.33 2.80 -22.45
N ILE A 76 7.29 2.13 -23.07
CA ILE A 76 7.75 2.45 -24.42
C ILE A 76 7.75 1.17 -25.26
N THR A 77 7.60 1.34 -26.58
CA THR A 77 7.78 0.26 -27.55
C THR A 77 8.90 0.65 -28.49
N MET A 78 9.76 -0.31 -28.83
CA MET A 78 10.89 -0.11 -29.72
C MET A 78 10.69 -0.97 -30.97
N THR A 79 10.92 -0.40 -32.15
CA THR A 79 10.92 -1.11 -33.42
C THR A 79 12.30 -1.03 -34.06
N VAL A 80 12.70 -2.10 -34.74
CA VAL A 80 13.95 -2.11 -35.51
C VAL A 80 13.82 -1.09 -36.65
N LYS A 81 14.92 -0.39 -36.92
CA LYS A 81 14.98 0.60 -37.99
C LYS A 81 15.19 -0.06 -39.35
#